data_AF-A0A2E1ZAJ4-F1
#
_entry.id   AF-A0A2E1ZAJ4-F1
#
_cell.length_a   1.000
_cell.length_b   1.000
_cell.length_c   1.000
_cell.angle_alpha   90.00
_cell.angle_beta   90.00
_cell.angle_gamma   90.00
#
_symmetry.space_group_name_H-M   'P 1'
#
loop_
_entity.id
_entity.type
_entity.pdbx_description
1 polymer ?
#
loop_
_entity_poly.entity_id
_entity_poly.type
_entity_poly.pdbx_seq_one_letter_code
_entity_poly.pdbx_strand_id
1 'polypeptide(L)'
;ALAYGKDKSTPVKVLGIDPNLESDVTRIKDKIFSGDYFGDRPNPDGYYQTMIGSSIAKSLKLNLGDELILIGQGADGSIANDIFIVSAIVGNENSFDRMTVYLPLIASQSFLSLSDEVHQYAILVKTPKRNLEIADELQKVFPGLDVEPWQRIEATFYQTMQADRKGNQYALVLIVFLVFVGVLNTILMSVLERTKEFGVIRAIGCRPSRLIILINLETLFLTFLSIVFALIIVIPLIYWFTNVGFLLSEPVDMGGVMFQHMRGEFSLYVFLMPMLVVFITSMLVSLPPGFRAARITPKNAMDRN
;
A
#
# COMPACT_ATOMS: atom_id res chain seq x y z
N ALA A 1 -19.68 -7.35 25.02
CA ALA A 1 -20.77 -8.26 25.42
C ALA A 1 -20.23 -9.68 25.57
N LEU A 2 -20.99 -10.57 26.20
CA LEU A 2 -20.74 -12.01 26.18
C LEU A 2 -21.68 -12.64 25.16
N ALA A 3 -21.11 -13.37 24.20
CA ALA A 3 -21.87 -14.19 23.27
C ALA A 3 -21.97 -15.61 23.79
N TYR A 4 -23.15 -16.19 23.71
CA TYR A 4 -23.45 -17.56 24.10
C TYR A 4 -23.95 -18.34 22.88
N GLY A 5 -23.37 -19.53 22.71
CA GLY A 5 -23.96 -20.60 21.91
C GLY A 5 -24.67 -21.60 22.84
N LYS A 6 -24.90 -22.82 22.37
CA LYS A 6 -25.61 -23.86 23.15
C LYS A 6 -24.98 -24.13 24.53
N ASP A 7 -23.68 -24.41 24.58
CA ASP A 7 -22.98 -24.82 25.82
C ASP A 7 -21.70 -24.01 26.10
N LYS A 8 -21.46 -22.94 25.35
CA LYS A 8 -20.21 -22.18 25.41
C LYS A 8 -20.47 -20.69 25.38
N SER A 9 -19.55 -19.94 25.98
CA SER A 9 -19.56 -18.48 25.91
C SER A 9 -18.20 -17.93 25.49
N THR A 10 -18.21 -16.76 24.88
CA THR A 10 -16.99 -16.05 24.49
C THR A 10 -17.22 -14.54 24.58
N PRO A 11 -16.23 -13.75 25.04
CA PRO A 11 -16.33 -12.30 25.00
C PRO A 11 -16.29 -11.82 23.54
N VAL A 12 -17.18 -10.89 23.21
CA VAL A 12 -17.29 -10.33 21.86
C VAL A 12 -17.39 -8.80 21.90
N LYS A 13 -16.86 -8.20 20.84
CA LYS A 13 -17.13 -6.80 20.49
C LYS A 13 -18.42 -6.75 19.69
N VAL A 14 -19.38 -5.94 20.11
CA VAL A 14 -20.63 -5.73 19.36
C VAL A 14 -20.49 -4.42 18.59
N LEU A 15 -20.82 -4.44 17.31
CA LEU A 15 -20.83 -3.26 16.45
C LEU A 15 -22.19 -3.15 15.75
N GLY A 16 -22.90 -2.06 16.03
CA GLY A 16 -24.10 -1.68 15.29
C GLY A 16 -23.74 -0.95 14.01
N ILE A 17 -24.25 -1.41 12.87
CA ILE A 17 -24.03 -0.78 11.57
C ILE A 17 -25.35 -0.59 10.83
N ASP A 18 -25.46 0.51 10.07
CA ASP A 18 -26.51 0.65 9.07
C ASP A 18 -26.07 -0.14 7.82
N PRO A 19 -26.72 -1.26 7.48
CA PRO A 19 -26.30 -2.14 6.39
C PRO A 19 -26.33 -1.46 5.02
N ASN A 20 -27.14 -0.42 4.82
CA ASN A 20 -27.16 0.31 3.57
C ASN A 20 -25.99 1.28 3.50
N LEU A 21 -25.87 2.17 4.49
CA LEU A 21 -24.87 3.24 4.50
C LEU A 21 -23.45 2.71 4.73
N GLU A 22 -23.28 1.71 5.59
CA GLU A 22 -21.97 1.13 5.91
C GLU A 22 -21.30 0.56 4.65
N SER A 23 -22.10 0.02 3.73
CA SER A 23 -21.57 -0.57 2.49
C SER A 23 -21.02 0.43 1.47
N ASP A 24 -21.38 1.72 1.61
CA ASP A 24 -20.83 2.79 0.77
C ASP A 24 -19.49 3.32 1.31
N VAL A 25 -19.23 3.11 2.60
CA VAL A 25 -18.07 3.66 3.31
C VAL A 25 -17.01 2.60 3.55
N THR A 26 -17.42 1.36 3.88
CA THR A 26 -16.52 0.25 4.20
C THR A 26 -16.72 -0.94 3.27
N ARG A 27 -15.73 -1.83 3.25
CA ARG A 27 -15.72 -3.05 2.42
C ARG A 27 -16.23 -4.28 3.17
N ILE A 28 -17.13 -4.09 4.13
CA ILE A 28 -17.60 -5.18 4.99
C ILE A 28 -18.31 -6.29 4.20
N LYS A 29 -19.01 -5.95 3.11
CA LYS A 29 -19.65 -6.92 2.20
C LYS A 29 -18.63 -7.87 1.54
N ASP A 30 -17.45 -7.35 1.20
CA ASP A 30 -16.38 -8.13 0.58
C ASP A 30 -15.71 -9.11 1.58
N LYS A 31 -15.93 -8.92 2.89
CA LYS A 31 -15.36 -9.76 3.95
C LYS A 31 -16.22 -10.97 4.32
N ILE A 32 -17.41 -11.11 3.74
CA ILE A 32 -18.28 -12.25 4.03
C ILE A 32 -17.64 -13.51 3.45
N PHE A 33 -17.28 -14.44 4.34
CA PHE A 33 -16.72 -15.73 3.95
C PHE A 33 -17.81 -16.72 3.56
N SER A 34 -18.94 -16.68 4.27
CA SER A 34 -20.08 -17.57 4.04
C SER A 34 -21.37 -16.91 4.52
N GLY A 35 -22.48 -17.16 3.82
CA GLY A 35 -23.81 -16.61 4.12
C GLY A 35 -24.11 -15.31 3.38
N ASP A 36 -25.17 -14.65 3.82
CA ASP A 36 -25.73 -13.46 3.16
C ASP A 36 -25.60 -12.23 4.05
N TYR A 37 -25.39 -11.06 3.43
CA TYR A 37 -25.36 -9.79 4.15
C TYR A 37 -26.74 -9.47 4.74
N PHE A 38 -26.80 -9.14 6.02
CA PHE A 38 -28.07 -8.86 6.68
C PHE A 38 -28.70 -7.54 6.23
N GLY A 39 -30.01 -7.44 6.38
CA GLY A 39 -30.77 -6.20 6.23
C GLY A 39 -31.21 -5.59 7.56
N ASP A 40 -31.96 -4.49 7.49
CA ASP A 40 -32.45 -3.75 8.66
C ASP A 40 -33.71 -4.33 9.31
N ARG A 41 -34.29 -5.36 8.71
CA ARG A 41 -35.60 -5.89 9.13
C ARG A 41 -35.43 -7.22 9.85
N PRO A 42 -36.24 -7.47 10.89
CA PRO A 42 -36.29 -8.78 11.51
C PRO A 42 -36.86 -9.81 10.53
N ASN A 43 -36.53 -11.07 10.79
CA ASN A 43 -37.12 -12.21 10.10
C ASN A 43 -38.63 -12.33 10.46
N PRO A 44 -39.40 -13.22 9.79
CA PRO A 44 -40.82 -13.43 10.10
C PRO A 44 -41.11 -13.78 11.56
N ASP A 45 -40.13 -14.37 12.26
CA ASP A 45 -40.22 -14.77 13.66
C ASP A 45 -39.87 -13.63 14.65
N GLY A 46 -39.52 -12.44 14.13
CA GLY A 46 -39.22 -11.24 14.93
C GLY A 46 -37.75 -11.07 15.31
N TYR A 47 -36.86 -11.97 14.92
CA TYR A 47 -35.44 -11.92 15.25
C TYR A 47 -34.61 -11.20 14.19
N TYR A 48 -33.65 -10.38 14.64
CA TYR A 48 -32.70 -9.74 13.75
C TYR A 48 -31.61 -10.70 13.29
N GLN A 49 -31.20 -10.54 12.03
CA GLN A 49 -30.06 -11.22 11.48
C GLN A 49 -28.76 -10.55 11.95
N THR A 50 -27.73 -11.35 12.21
CA THR A 50 -26.40 -10.88 12.62
C THR A 50 -25.31 -11.51 11.76
N MET A 51 -24.20 -10.79 11.62
CA MET A 51 -22.96 -11.33 11.07
C MET A 51 -21.94 -11.52 12.20
N ILE A 52 -21.29 -12.68 12.25
CA ILE A 52 -20.31 -12.99 13.30
C ILE A 52 -18.92 -13.24 12.72
N GLY A 53 -17.89 -12.84 13.47
CA GLY A 53 -16.52 -13.17 13.13
C GLY A 53 -16.24 -14.67 13.17
N SER A 54 -15.30 -15.14 12.33
CA SER A 54 -14.99 -16.57 12.19
C SER A 54 -14.55 -17.26 13.49
N SER A 55 -13.87 -16.55 14.40
CA SER A 55 -13.45 -17.14 15.68
C SER A 55 -14.61 -17.33 16.65
N ILE A 56 -15.64 -16.48 16.59
CA ILE A 56 -16.87 -16.66 17.37
C ILE A 56 -17.61 -17.90 16.86
N ALA A 57 -17.80 -18.00 15.54
CA ALA A 57 -18.46 -19.16 14.92
C ALA A 57 -17.77 -20.47 15.32
N LYS A 58 -16.44 -20.53 15.24
CA LYS A 58 -15.65 -21.71 15.63
C LYS A 58 -15.70 -22.00 17.14
N SER A 59 -15.55 -20.98 17.97
CA SER A 59 -15.50 -21.15 19.44
C SER A 59 -16.83 -21.64 19.99
N LEU A 60 -17.93 -21.07 19.49
CA LEU A 60 -19.30 -21.38 19.90
C LEU A 60 -19.92 -22.55 19.10
N LYS A 61 -19.24 -23.04 18.05
CA LYS A 61 -19.72 -24.07 17.12
C LYS A 61 -21.05 -23.68 16.44
N LEU A 62 -21.18 -22.42 16.05
CA LEU A 62 -22.36 -21.88 15.38
C LEU A 62 -22.21 -21.97 13.86
N ASN A 63 -23.31 -22.31 13.19
CA ASN A 63 -23.46 -22.32 11.74
C ASN A 63 -24.45 -21.24 11.29
N LEU A 64 -24.59 -21.08 9.97
CA LEU A 64 -25.62 -20.20 9.40
C LEU A 64 -27.01 -20.68 9.81
N GLY A 65 -27.86 -19.74 10.24
CA GLY A 65 -29.21 -19.99 10.74
C GLY A 65 -29.28 -20.31 12.24
N ASP A 66 -28.14 -20.54 12.92
CA ASP A 66 -28.16 -20.80 14.36
C ASP A 66 -28.43 -19.52 15.17
N GLU A 67 -28.98 -19.72 16.37
CA GLU A 67 -29.23 -18.64 17.34
C GLU A 67 -27.95 -18.27 18.09
N LEU A 68 -27.68 -16.97 18.17
CA LEU A 68 -26.64 -16.34 18.96
C LEU A 68 -27.31 -15.53 20.07
N ILE A 69 -27.04 -15.87 21.31
CA ILE A 69 -27.53 -15.12 22.46
C ILE A 69 -26.46 -14.11 22.86
N LEU A 70 -26.80 -12.83 22.91
CA LEU A 70 -25.90 -11.79 23.41
C LEU A 70 -26.37 -11.28 24.76
N ILE A 71 -25.44 -11.24 25.72
CA ILE A 71 -25.66 -10.66 27.04
C ILE A 71 -24.69 -9.50 27.23
N GLY A 72 -25.21 -8.34 27.59
CA GLY A 72 -24.45 -7.12 27.79
C GLY A 72 -25.08 -6.22 28.83
N GLN A 73 -24.61 -4.98 28.86
CA GLN A 73 -25.17 -3.92 29.67
C GLN A 73 -25.60 -2.79 28.74
N GLY A 74 -26.85 -2.34 28.91
CA GLY A 74 -27.36 -1.16 28.22
C GLY A 74 -26.76 0.13 28.77
N ALA A 75 -26.85 1.23 28.03
CA ALA A 75 -26.39 2.55 28.42
C ALA A 75 -27.10 3.09 29.67
N ASP A 76 -28.33 2.63 29.92
CA ASP A 76 -29.13 2.90 31.11
C ASP A 76 -28.73 2.03 32.33
N GLY A 77 -27.74 1.15 32.18
CA GLY A 77 -27.29 0.23 33.22
C GLY A 77 -28.12 -1.07 33.33
N SER A 78 -29.14 -1.23 32.48
CA SER A 78 -29.96 -2.45 32.43
C SER A 78 -29.18 -3.64 31.88
N ILE A 79 -29.66 -4.86 32.14
CA ILE A 79 -29.11 -6.07 31.53
C ILE A 79 -29.70 -6.19 30.13
N ALA A 80 -28.83 -6.10 29.13
CA ALA A 80 -29.17 -6.35 27.74
C ALA A 80 -29.09 -7.85 27.47
N ASN A 81 -30.19 -8.48 27.04
CA ASN A 81 -30.22 -9.89 26.66
C ASN A 81 -31.14 -10.07 25.46
N ASP A 82 -30.60 -10.54 24.34
CA ASP A 82 -31.36 -10.71 23.11
C ASP A 82 -30.80 -11.83 22.24
N ILE A 83 -31.65 -12.35 21.34
CA ILE A 83 -31.36 -13.47 20.44
C ILE A 83 -31.25 -12.95 19.01
N PHE A 84 -30.17 -13.33 18.34
CA PHE A 84 -29.89 -12.97 16.95
C PHE A 84 -29.66 -14.22 16.11
N ILE A 85 -30.06 -14.18 14.83
CA ILE A 85 -29.88 -15.30 13.90
C ILE A 85 -28.63 -15.08 13.06
N VAL A 86 -27.72 -16.04 13.06
CA VAL A 86 -26.47 -15.95 12.30
C VAL A 86 -26.76 -16.03 10.80
N SER A 87 -26.60 -14.91 10.09
CA SER A 87 -26.84 -14.79 8.65
C SER A 87 -25.57 -14.95 7.81
N ALA A 88 -24.43 -14.52 8.35
CA ALA A 88 -23.14 -14.63 7.69
C ALA A 88 -21.97 -14.73 8.67
N ILE A 89 -20.88 -15.32 8.18
CA ILE A 89 -19.60 -15.41 8.88
C ILE A 89 -18.60 -14.50 8.17
N VAL A 90 -18.01 -13.57 8.93
CA VAL A 90 -17.11 -12.53 8.43
C VAL A 90 -15.66 -12.91 8.73
N GLY A 91 -14.81 -12.76 7.72
CA GLY A 91 -13.36 -12.95 7.84
C GLY A 91 -12.91 -14.41 8.01
N ASN A 92 -11.60 -14.57 8.18
CA ASN A 92 -10.92 -15.83 8.46
C ASN A 92 -10.22 -15.79 9.82
N GLU A 93 -9.54 -16.88 10.21
CA GLU A 93 -8.90 -16.99 11.53
C GLU A 93 -7.88 -15.88 11.85
N ASN A 94 -7.32 -15.25 10.81
CA ASN A 94 -6.32 -14.20 10.93
C ASN A 94 -6.92 -12.79 10.79
N SER A 95 -8.24 -12.65 10.66
CA SER A 95 -8.91 -11.35 10.56
C SER A 95 -8.93 -10.62 11.91
N PHE A 96 -8.86 -9.28 11.90
CA PHE A 96 -9.00 -8.48 13.12
C PHE A 96 -10.42 -8.56 13.68
N ASP A 97 -11.40 -8.67 12.79
CA ASP A 97 -12.83 -8.69 13.13
C ASP A 97 -13.33 -10.06 13.62
N ARG A 98 -12.43 -11.02 13.84
CA ARG A 98 -12.78 -12.41 14.20
C ARG A 98 -13.56 -12.55 15.51
N MET A 99 -13.46 -11.57 16.41
CA MET A 99 -14.21 -11.47 17.67
C MET A 99 -15.28 -10.36 17.66
N THR A 100 -15.67 -9.88 16.48
CA THR A 100 -16.71 -8.88 16.30
C THR A 100 -18.03 -9.52 15.91
N VAL A 101 -19.12 -9.04 16.50
CA VAL A 101 -20.50 -9.33 16.11
C VAL A 101 -21.09 -8.05 15.52
N TYR A 102 -21.57 -8.12 14.29
CA TYR A 102 -22.22 -7.02 13.60
C TYR A 102 -23.73 -7.18 13.71
N LEU A 103 -24.39 -6.13 14.18
CA LEU A 103 -25.83 -6.04 14.31
C LEU A 103 -26.36 -4.90 13.43
N PRO A 104 -27.60 -4.98 12.93
CA PRO A 104 -28.30 -3.83 12.39
C PRO A 104 -28.33 -2.69 13.42
N LEU A 105 -28.17 -1.45 12.98
CA LEU A 105 -28.11 -0.28 13.86
C LEU A 105 -29.31 -0.23 14.81
N ILE A 106 -30.51 -0.41 14.26
CA ILE A 106 -31.78 -0.43 15.01
C ILE A 106 -31.76 -1.50 16.11
N ALA A 107 -31.28 -2.70 15.78
CA ALA A 107 -31.19 -3.81 16.72
C ALA A 107 -30.16 -3.52 17.82
N SER A 108 -29.01 -2.93 17.46
CA SER A 108 -27.97 -2.55 18.42
C SER A 108 -28.41 -1.42 19.36
N GLN A 109 -29.20 -0.47 18.87
CA GLN A 109 -29.76 0.62 19.66
C GLN A 109 -30.77 0.10 20.68
N SER A 110 -31.65 -0.82 20.26
CA SER A 110 -32.57 -1.52 21.17
C SER A 110 -31.81 -2.37 22.18
N PHE A 111 -30.81 -3.13 21.74
CA PHE A 111 -30.00 -3.98 22.61
C PHE A 111 -29.24 -3.19 23.68
N LEU A 112 -28.72 -2.00 23.33
CA LEU A 112 -27.93 -1.17 24.24
C LEU A 112 -28.74 -0.05 24.93
N SER A 113 -30.07 0.01 24.76
CA SER A 113 -30.92 1.09 25.29
C SER A 113 -30.46 2.50 24.85
N LEU A 114 -29.99 2.65 23.61
CA LEU A 114 -29.42 3.90 23.08
C LEU A 114 -30.45 4.82 22.40
N SER A 115 -31.71 4.42 22.30
CA SER A 115 -32.74 5.18 21.55
C SER A 115 -32.24 5.53 20.14
N ASP A 116 -32.23 6.82 19.75
CA ASP A 116 -31.72 7.27 18.44
C ASP A 116 -30.25 7.73 18.46
N GLU A 117 -29.51 7.46 19.55
CA GLU A 117 -28.11 7.86 19.66
C GLU A 117 -27.18 6.90 18.91
N VAL A 118 -26.06 7.46 18.42
CA VAL A 118 -25.01 6.71 17.72
C VAL A 118 -23.64 7.13 18.25
N HIS A 119 -22.70 6.18 18.30
CA HIS A 119 -21.36 6.44 18.82
C HIS A 119 -20.46 7.18 17.83
N GLN A 120 -20.62 6.95 16.52
CA GLN A 120 -19.73 7.51 15.50
C GLN A 120 -20.40 7.59 14.13
N TYR A 121 -19.95 8.55 13.33
CA TYR A 121 -20.26 8.66 11.90
C TYR A 121 -19.00 8.41 11.09
N ALA A 122 -19.05 7.46 10.15
CA ALA A 122 -17.95 7.19 9.22
C ALA A 122 -18.19 7.93 7.90
N ILE A 123 -17.21 8.71 7.44
CA ILE A 123 -17.31 9.52 6.21
C ILE A 123 -16.19 9.13 5.25
N LEU A 124 -16.56 8.68 4.05
CA LEU A 124 -15.61 8.39 2.98
C LEU A 124 -15.36 9.63 2.12
N VAL A 125 -14.12 10.14 2.17
CA VAL A 125 -13.69 11.28 1.37
C VAL A 125 -13.19 10.82 -0.01
N LYS A 126 -13.71 11.42 -1.09
CA LYS A 126 -13.32 11.08 -2.48
C LYS A 126 -11.84 11.31 -2.80
N THR A 127 -11.20 12.29 -2.13
CA THR A 127 -9.80 12.65 -2.33
C THR A 127 -8.98 12.33 -1.06
N PRO A 128 -8.33 11.15 -0.96
CA PRO A 128 -7.70 10.68 0.27
C PRO A 128 -6.58 11.60 0.80
N LYS A 129 -5.94 12.38 -0.08
CA LYS A 129 -4.86 13.32 0.29
C LYS A 129 -5.37 14.49 1.15
N ARG A 130 -6.66 14.80 1.10
CA ARG A 130 -7.26 15.94 1.81
C ARG A 130 -7.98 15.56 3.10
N ASN A 131 -7.87 14.30 3.56
CA ASN A 131 -8.56 13.85 4.77
C ASN A 131 -8.21 14.70 6.01
N LEU A 132 -6.93 15.06 6.17
CA LEU A 132 -6.49 15.91 7.29
C LEU A 132 -7.09 17.31 7.22
N GLU A 133 -7.04 17.94 6.03
CA GLU A 133 -7.62 19.28 5.80
C GLU A 133 -9.14 19.29 6.07
N ILE A 134 -9.85 18.29 5.53
CA ILE A 134 -11.31 18.18 5.68
C ILE A 134 -11.69 17.89 7.12
N ALA A 135 -10.94 17.04 7.84
CA ALA A 135 -11.18 16.80 9.25
C ALA A 135 -11.01 18.09 10.07
N ASP A 136 -9.96 18.88 9.80
CA ASP A 136 -9.74 20.16 10.49
C ASP A 136 -10.81 21.21 10.15
N GLU A 137 -11.36 21.19 8.93
CA GLU A 137 -12.50 22.03 8.54
C GLU A 137 -13.78 21.61 9.26
N LEU A 138 -14.08 20.30 9.30
CA LEU A 138 -15.25 19.75 9.97
C LEU A 138 -15.20 19.95 11.49
N GLN A 139 -14.02 19.81 12.10
CA GLN A 139 -13.82 20.05 13.53
C GLN A 139 -14.20 21.49 13.94
N LYS A 140 -13.99 22.48 13.05
CA LYS A 140 -14.39 23.87 13.28
C LYS A 140 -15.90 24.07 13.20
N VAL A 141 -16.58 23.31 12.35
CA VAL A 141 -18.04 23.37 12.18
C VAL A 141 -18.75 22.65 13.33
N PHE A 142 -18.17 21.56 13.83
CA PHE A 142 -18.73 20.73 14.90
C PHE A 142 -17.80 20.69 16.13
N PRO A 143 -17.66 21.80 16.88
CA PRO A 143 -16.72 21.87 18.00
C PRO A 143 -17.09 20.99 19.21
N GLY A 144 -18.33 20.47 19.25
CA GLY A 144 -18.79 19.55 20.29
C GLY A 144 -18.61 18.07 19.95
N LEU A 145 -18.05 17.74 18.78
CA LEU A 145 -17.75 16.39 18.34
C LEU A 145 -16.25 16.24 18.10
N ASP A 146 -15.72 15.04 18.32
CA ASP A 146 -14.35 14.71 17.96
C ASP A 146 -14.30 14.23 16.51
N VAL A 147 -13.70 15.04 15.64
CA VAL A 147 -13.55 14.75 14.21
C VAL A 147 -12.12 14.31 13.93
N GLU A 148 -11.90 12.99 13.98
CA GLU A 148 -10.58 12.41 13.80
C GLU A 148 -10.47 11.65 12.46
N PRO A 149 -9.53 12.03 11.57
CA PRO A 149 -9.26 11.28 10.35
C PRO A 149 -8.51 9.98 10.68
N TRP A 150 -8.62 8.98 9.80
CA TRP A 150 -7.94 7.70 9.99
C TRP A 150 -6.43 7.83 10.22
N GLN A 151 -5.78 8.86 9.65
CA GLN A 151 -4.36 9.13 9.85
C GLN A 151 -3.98 9.43 11.32
N ARG A 152 -4.92 9.95 12.11
CA ARG A 152 -4.72 10.23 13.54
C ARG A 152 -5.19 9.07 14.40
N ILE A 153 -6.33 8.45 14.06
CA ILE A 153 -6.84 7.25 14.74
C ILE A 153 -5.81 6.11 14.65
N GLU A 154 -5.27 5.87 13.45
CA GLU A 154 -4.27 4.84 13.16
C GLU A 154 -2.87 5.44 12.97
N ALA A 155 -2.47 6.35 13.86
CA ALA A 155 -1.22 7.09 13.77
C ALA A 155 0.01 6.19 13.63
N THR A 156 0.09 5.08 14.37
CA THR A 156 1.20 4.13 14.30
C THR A 156 1.34 3.50 12.91
N PHE A 157 0.23 3.10 12.30
CA PHE A 157 0.21 2.56 10.95
C PHE A 157 0.59 3.64 9.93
N TYR A 158 0.00 4.83 10.05
CA TYR A 158 0.30 5.95 9.16
C TYR A 158 1.78 6.36 9.20
N GLN A 159 2.38 6.41 10.40
CA GLN A 159 3.80 6.69 10.59
C GLN A 159 4.68 5.60 9.99
N THR A 160 4.34 4.33 10.19
CA THR A 160 5.05 3.19 9.60
C THR A 160 5.00 3.24 8.07
N MET A 161 3.83 3.49 7.49
CA MET A 161 3.66 3.66 6.03
C MET A 161 4.48 4.84 5.49
N GLN A 162 4.53 5.96 6.22
CA GLN A 162 5.37 7.09 5.81
C GLN A 162 6.87 6.78 5.91
N ALA A 163 7.28 6.08 6.97
CA ALA A 163 8.67 5.66 7.15
C ALA A 163 9.11 4.73 6.01
N ASP A 164 8.26 3.78 5.62
CA ASP A 164 8.51 2.88 4.50
C ASP A 164 8.62 3.63 3.16
N ARG A 165 7.68 4.55 2.88
CA ARG A 165 7.73 5.41 1.68
C ARG A 165 9.02 6.24 1.61
N LYS A 166 9.40 6.88 2.71
CA LYS A 166 10.65 7.66 2.80
C LYS A 166 11.87 6.76 2.68
N GLY A 167 11.86 5.60 3.33
CA GLY A 167 12.89 4.58 3.26
C GLY A 167 13.14 4.12 1.82
N ASN A 168 12.09 3.82 1.08
CA ASN A 168 12.16 3.46 -0.34
C ASN A 168 12.77 4.60 -1.19
N GLN A 169 12.41 5.85 -0.91
CA GLN A 169 13.02 7.00 -1.60
C GLN A 169 14.53 7.11 -1.32
N TYR A 170 14.96 6.92 -0.07
CA TYR A 170 16.40 6.92 0.27
C TYR A 170 17.15 5.75 -0.38
N ALA A 171 16.56 4.55 -0.35
CA ALA A 171 17.12 3.38 -1.02
C ALA A 171 17.30 3.62 -2.53
N LEU A 172 16.32 4.23 -3.18
CA LEU A 172 16.41 4.58 -4.60
C LEU A 172 17.55 5.56 -4.89
N VAL A 173 17.72 6.59 -4.05
CA VAL A 173 18.85 7.54 -4.19
C VAL A 173 20.20 6.83 -4.03
N LEU A 174 20.32 5.92 -3.06
CA LEU A 174 21.54 5.13 -2.86
C LEU A 174 21.84 4.22 -4.06
N ILE A 175 20.83 3.53 -4.60
CA ILE A 175 20.99 2.67 -5.79
C ILE A 175 21.44 3.51 -6.98
N VAL A 176 20.82 4.66 -7.23
CA VAL A 176 21.22 5.57 -8.31
C VAL A 176 22.66 6.04 -8.13
N PHE A 177 23.08 6.34 -6.90
CA PHE A 177 24.45 6.72 -6.60
C PHE A 177 25.46 5.58 -6.88
N LEU A 178 25.13 4.35 -6.49
CA LEU A 178 25.96 3.17 -6.79
C LEU A 178 26.09 2.94 -8.29
N VAL A 179 24.98 3.06 -9.03
CA VAL A 179 24.97 2.97 -10.50
C VAL A 179 25.85 4.08 -11.11
N PHE A 180 25.73 5.31 -10.61
CA PHE A 180 26.56 6.44 -11.06
C PHE A 180 28.06 6.13 -10.92
N VAL A 181 28.51 5.63 -9.76
CA VAL A 181 29.92 5.28 -9.51
C VAL A 181 30.36 4.14 -10.44
N GLY A 182 29.53 3.11 -10.62
CA GLY A 182 29.81 1.99 -11.51
C GLY A 182 30.00 2.44 -12.96
N VAL A 183 29.04 3.20 -13.49
CA VAL A 183 29.11 3.74 -14.86
C VAL A 183 30.32 4.66 -15.03
N LEU A 184 30.61 5.51 -14.04
CA LEU A 184 31.78 6.39 -14.08
C LEU A 184 33.08 5.62 -14.17
N ASN A 185 33.22 4.55 -13.38
CA ASN A 185 34.41 3.72 -13.40
C ASN A 185 34.57 3.01 -14.76
N THR A 186 33.49 2.45 -15.30
CA THR A 186 33.51 1.76 -16.60
C THR A 186 33.86 2.71 -17.75
N ILE A 187 33.23 3.89 -17.82
CA ILE A 187 33.51 4.87 -18.88
C ILE A 187 34.93 5.41 -18.74
N LEU A 188 35.38 5.69 -17.52
CA LEU A 188 36.74 6.17 -17.28
C LEU A 188 37.77 5.14 -17.74
N MET A 189 37.59 3.86 -17.41
CA MET A 189 38.48 2.80 -17.85
C MET A 189 38.48 2.63 -19.37
N SER A 190 37.31 2.62 -20.00
CA SER A 190 37.18 2.53 -21.46
C SER A 190 37.92 3.68 -22.17
N VAL A 191 37.85 4.89 -21.63
CA VAL A 191 38.60 6.05 -22.16
C VAL A 191 40.10 5.90 -21.94
N LEU A 192 40.54 5.38 -20.78
CA LEU A 192 41.95 5.19 -20.45
C LEU A 192 42.64 4.16 -21.35
N GLU A 193 41.97 3.04 -21.63
CA GLU A 193 42.47 1.99 -22.53
C GLU A 193 42.65 2.52 -23.97
N ARG A 194 41.76 3.41 -24.41
CA ARG A 194 41.76 3.98 -25.77
C ARG A 194 42.53 5.29 -25.91
N THR A 195 43.31 5.68 -24.90
CA THR A 195 44.07 6.95 -24.92
C THR A 195 45.05 7.06 -26.09
N LYS A 196 45.71 5.96 -26.48
CA LYS A 196 46.62 5.93 -27.64
C LYS A 196 45.86 6.19 -28.95
N GLU A 197 44.69 5.57 -29.13
CA GLU A 197 43.83 5.78 -30.31
C GLU A 197 43.40 7.24 -30.41
N PHE A 198 42.94 7.83 -29.30
CA PHE A 198 42.54 9.24 -29.25
C PHE A 198 43.73 10.18 -29.53
N GLY A 199 44.94 9.82 -29.09
CA GLY A 199 46.17 10.53 -29.40
C GLY A 199 46.48 10.57 -30.90
N VAL A 200 46.33 9.44 -31.60
CA VAL A 200 46.52 9.33 -33.06
C VAL A 200 45.46 10.16 -33.81
N ILE A 201 44.19 10.06 -33.43
CA ILE A 201 43.09 10.83 -34.03
C ILE A 201 43.33 12.34 -33.88
N ARG A 202 43.88 12.76 -32.73
CA ARG A 202 44.29 14.15 -32.51
C ARG A 202 45.50 14.56 -33.34
N ALA A 203 46.48 13.68 -33.55
CA ALA A 203 47.67 13.95 -34.36
C ALA A 203 47.32 14.17 -35.85
N ILE A 204 46.28 13.51 -36.34
CA ILE A 204 45.76 13.67 -37.72
C ILE A 204 44.93 14.98 -37.87
N GLY A 205 44.73 15.74 -36.79
CA GLY A 205 44.12 17.08 -36.82
C GLY A 205 42.65 17.13 -36.36
N CYS A 206 42.14 16.09 -35.69
CA CYS A 206 40.78 16.13 -35.15
C CYS A 206 40.63 17.18 -34.04
N ARG A 207 39.56 17.97 -34.11
CA ARG A 207 39.24 19.00 -33.09
C ARG A 207 38.81 18.31 -31.78
N PRO A 208 39.24 18.81 -30.60
CA PRO A 208 38.87 18.23 -29.31
C PRO A 208 37.35 18.13 -29.08
N SER A 209 36.58 19.08 -29.63
CA SER A 209 35.12 19.05 -29.56
C SER A 209 34.49 17.86 -30.31
N ARG A 210 35.04 17.47 -31.46
CA ARG A 210 34.56 16.29 -32.20
C ARG A 210 34.83 14.99 -31.44
N LEU A 211 35.95 14.92 -30.72
CA LEU A 211 36.28 13.77 -29.88
C LEU A 211 35.30 13.64 -28.70
N ILE A 212 34.94 14.75 -28.05
CA ILE A 212 33.94 14.77 -26.97
C ILE A 212 32.57 14.31 -27.49
N ILE A 213 32.15 14.78 -28.67
CA ILE A 213 30.88 14.37 -29.29
C ILE A 213 30.87 12.87 -29.58
N LEU A 214 31.96 12.33 -30.13
CA LEU A 214 32.09 10.91 -30.42
C LEU A 214 31.90 10.06 -29.15
N ILE A 215 32.59 10.40 -28.07
CA ILE A 215 32.51 9.66 -26.79
C ILE A 215 31.11 9.76 -26.18
N ASN A 216 30.47 10.93 -26.26
CA ASN A 216 29.09 11.09 -25.77
C ASN A 216 28.08 10.30 -26.63
N LEU A 217 28.25 10.25 -27.95
CA LEU A 217 27.39 9.45 -28.82
C LEU A 217 27.56 7.95 -28.57
N GLU A 218 28.78 7.48 -28.33
CA GLU A 218 29.05 6.09 -27.93
C GLU A 218 28.36 5.76 -26.61
N THR A 219 28.47 6.64 -25.62
CA THR A 219 27.77 6.48 -24.33
C THR A 219 26.25 6.48 -24.53
N LEU A 220 25.73 7.41 -25.33
CA LEU A 220 24.29 7.52 -25.62
C LEU A 220 23.75 6.22 -26.22
N PHE A 221 24.47 5.67 -27.19
CA PHE A 221 24.08 4.43 -27.85
C PHE A 221 24.10 3.24 -26.88
N LEU A 222 25.14 3.13 -26.06
CA LEU A 222 25.25 2.09 -25.03
C LEU A 222 24.14 2.21 -23.97
N THR A 223 23.85 3.42 -23.49
CA THR A 223 22.76 3.68 -22.53
C THR A 223 21.41 3.30 -23.14
N PHE A 224 21.15 3.71 -24.38
CA PHE A 224 19.90 3.40 -25.08
C PHE A 224 19.70 1.88 -25.22
N LEU A 225 20.72 1.18 -25.70
CA LEU A 225 20.69 -0.28 -25.84
C LEU A 225 20.43 -0.96 -24.48
N SER A 226 21.11 -0.49 -23.43
CA SER A 226 20.96 -1.01 -22.06
C SER A 226 19.53 -0.82 -21.54
N ILE A 227 18.91 0.34 -21.78
CA ILE A 227 17.52 0.60 -21.40
C ILE A 227 16.56 -0.35 -22.13
N VAL A 228 16.76 -0.57 -23.43
CA VAL A 228 15.93 -1.49 -24.22
C VAL A 228 16.03 -2.92 -23.67
N PHE A 229 17.25 -3.41 -23.43
CA PHE A 229 17.46 -4.74 -22.83
C PHE A 229 16.86 -4.84 -21.42
N ALA A 230 17.00 -3.79 -20.60
CA ALA A 230 16.41 -3.75 -19.27
C ALA A 230 14.88 -3.84 -19.33
N LEU A 231 14.22 -3.09 -20.22
CA LEU A 231 12.76 -3.15 -20.37
C LEU A 231 12.27 -4.54 -20.76
N ILE A 232 12.97 -5.24 -21.66
CA ILE A 232 12.63 -6.60 -22.09
C ILE A 232 12.62 -7.57 -20.90
N ILE A 233 13.54 -7.40 -19.95
CA ILE A 233 13.66 -8.27 -18.77
C ILE A 233 12.71 -7.82 -17.65
N VAL A 234 12.62 -6.52 -17.39
CA VAL A 234 11.92 -5.94 -16.24
C VAL A 234 10.40 -5.95 -16.43
N ILE A 235 9.88 -5.74 -17.65
CA ILE A 235 8.43 -5.73 -17.89
C ILE A 235 7.78 -7.09 -17.53
N PRO A 236 8.26 -8.25 -18.03
CA PRO A 236 7.72 -9.55 -17.64
C PRO A 236 7.85 -9.82 -16.14
N LEU A 237 8.98 -9.41 -15.54
CA LEU A 237 9.24 -9.62 -14.13
C LEU A 237 8.26 -8.84 -13.24
N ILE A 238 8.08 -7.54 -13.52
CA ILE A 238 7.11 -6.70 -12.80
C ILE A 238 5.69 -7.20 -13.04
N TYR A 239 5.35 -7.59 -14.27
CA TYR A 239 4.04 -8.17 -14.56
C TYR A 239 3.76 -9.43 -13.73
N TRP A 240 4.74 -10.32 -13.60
CA TRP A 240 4.63 -11.49 -12.73
C TRP A 240 4.47 -11.08 -11.25
N PHE A 241 5.26 -10.11 -10.77
CA PHE A 241 5.16 -9.59 -9.40
C PHE A 241 3.83 -8.87 -9.11
N THR A 242 3.21 -8.22 -10.08
CA THR A 242 1.91 -7.58 -9.93
C THR A 242 0.79 -8.61 -9.81
N ASN A 243 0.90 -9.74 -10.53
CA ASN A 243 -0.13 -10.77 -10.53
C ASN A 243 -0.01 -11.75 -9.36
N VAL A 244 1.20 -12.26 -9.10
CA VAL A 244 1.45 -13.24 -8.02
C VAL A 244 1.68 -12.54 -6.69
N GLY A 245 2.49 -11.47 -6.69
CA GLY A 245 2.89 -10.77 -5.47
C GLY A 245 3.78 -11.61 -4.54
N PHE A 246 4.23 -10.98 -3.45
CA PHE A 246 4.83 -11.69 -2.33
C PHE A 246 3.78 -11.97 -1.27
N LEU A 247 3.71 -13.22 -0.81
CA LEU A 247 2.86 -13.58 0.32
C LEU A 247 3.47 -12.98 1.60
N LEU A 248 2.69 -12.16 2.29
CA LEU A 248 3.08 -11.63 3.59
C LEU A 248 2.94 -12.74 4.64
N SER A 249 4.00 -12.98 5.41
CA SER A 249 4.00 -13.98 6.49
C SER A 249 2.90 -13.71 7.52
N GLU A 250 2.58 -12.43 7.75
CA GLU A 250 1.45 -12.00 8.57
C GLU A 250 0.58 -11.05 7.73
N PRO A 251 -0.68 -11.43 7.41
CA PRO A 251 -1.55 -10.58 6.63
C PRO A 251 -1.95 -9.34 7.43
N VAL A 252 -1.80 -8.17 6.83
CA VAL A 252 -2.20 -6.90 7.45
C VAL A 252 -3.67 -6.67 7.13
N ASP A 253 -4.54 -6.63 8.14
CA ASP A 253 -5.94 -6.26 7.96
C ASP A 253 -6.17 -4.84 8.51
N MET A 254 -6.58 -3.94 7.62
CA MET A 254 -6.74 -2.51 7.91
C MET A 254 -8.09 -2.04 7.39
N GLY A 255 -8.94 -1.58 8.30
CA GLY A 255 -10.24 -0.98 7.96
C GLY A 255 -11.14 -1.85 7.09
N GLY A 256 -11.06 -3.18 7.22
CA GLY A 256 -11.89 -4.05 6.41
C GLY A 256 -11.18 -4.72 5.23
N VAL A 257 -9.88 -4.51 5.00
CA VAL A 257 -9.16 -5.08 3.85
C VAL A 257 -7.99 -5.92 4.33
N MET A 258 -7.99 -7.22 3.99
CA MET A 258 -6.85 -8.10 4.22
C MET A 258 -5.82 -7.97 3.10
N PHE A 259 -4.67 -7.38 3.42
CA PHE A 259 -3.49 -7.38 2.57
C PHE A 259 -2.68 -8.66 2.84
N GLN A 260 -2.97 -9.71 2.07
CA GLN A 260 -2.23 -10.98 2.15
C GLN A 260 -1.05 -11.05 1.17
N HIS A 261 -1.12 -10.26 0.09
CA HIS A 261 -0.09 -10.22 -0.94
C HIS A 261 0.40 -8.80 -1.12
N MET A 262 1.70 -8.59 -1.00
CA MET A 262 2.35 -7.37 -1.45
C MET A 262 2.52 -7.46 -2.97
N ARG A 263 1.65 -6.78 -3.71
CA ARG A 263 1.68 -6.73 -5.18
C ARG A 263 2.52 -5.55 -5.65
N GLY A 264 3.26 -5.76 -6.75
CA GLY A 264 3.95 -4.68 -7.43
C GLY A 264 2.98 -3.73 -8.13
N GLU A 265 3.31 -2.43 -8.18
CA GLU A 265 2.56 -1.44 -8.95
C GLU A 265 3.02 -1.42 -10.40
N PHE A 266 2.11 -1.75 -11.34
CA PHE A 266 2.37 -1.60 -12.77
C PHE A 266 1.95 -0.20 -13.24
N SER A 267 2.86 0.76 -13.12
CA SER A 267 2.60 2.17 -13.47
C SER A 267 3.70 2.74 -14.35
N LEU A 268 3.31 3.55 -15.33
CA LEU A 268 4.25 4.24 -16.23
C LEU A 268 5.28 5.05 -15.43
N TYR A 269 4.88 5.60 -14.28
CA TYR A 269 5.75 6.35 -13.39
C TYR A 269 6.93 5.50 -12.88
N VAL A 270 6.67 4.24 -12.52
CA VAL A 270 7.68 3.30 -11.99
C VAL A 270 8.74 2.96 -13.03
N PHE A 271 8.38 2.92 -14.31
CA PHE A 271 9.31 2.67 -15.41
C PHE A 271 10.05 3.94 -15.87
N LEU A 272 9.32 5.04 -16.03
CA LEU A 272 9.83 6.26 -16.65
C LEU A 272 10.81 7.00 -15.74
N MET A 273 10.53 7.07 -14.43
CA MET A 273 11.39 7.83 -13.51
C MET A 273 12.81 7.24 -13.40
N PRO A 274 13.02 5.94 -13.11
CA PRO A 274 14.36 5.38 -13.07
C PRO A 274 15.06 5.44 -14.43
N MET A 275 14.34 5.24 -15.53
CA MET A 275 14.90 5.35 -16.88
C MET A 275 15.45 6.75 -17.14
N LEU A 276 14.68 7.81 -16.84
CA LEU A 276 15.12 9.19 -16.99
C LEU A 276 16.32 9.50 -16.09
N VAL A 277 16.29 9.04 -14.84
CA VAL A 277 17.41 9.24 -13.90
C VAL A 277 18.68 8.57 -14.41
N VAL A 278 18.61 7.31 -14.86
CA VAL A 278 19.77 6.59 -15.42
C VAL A 278 20.27 7.24 -16.71
N PHE A 279 19.35 7.66 -17.58
CA PHE A 279 19.70 8.35 -18.81
C PHE A 279 20.44 9.66 -18.54
N ILE A 280 19.88 10.53 -17.69
CA ILE A 280 20.48 11.81 -17.31
C ILE A 280 21.82 11.60 -16.60
N THR A 281 21.89 10.68 -15.63
CA THR A 281 23.13 10.41 -14.89
C THR A 281 24.22 9.86 -15.80
N SER A 282 23.91 8.94 -16.72
CA SER A 282 24.90 8.42 -17.68
C SER A 282 25.47 9.51 -18.60
N MET A 283 24.61 10.42 -19.09
CA MET A 283 25.02 11.58 -19.88
C MET A 283 25.89 12.55 -19.08
N LEU A 284 25.56 12.78 -17.80
CA LEU A 284 26.38 13.63 -16.93
C LEU A 284 27.75 13.00 -16.65
N VAL A 285 27.79 11.68 -16.48
CA VAL A 285 29.02 10.92 -16.20
C VAL A 285 29.97 10.89 -17.41
N SER A 286 29.48 10.84 -18.65
CA SER A 286 30.34 10.78 -19.83
C SER A 286 31.09 12.08 -20.13
N LEU A 287 30.61 13.22 -19.62
CA LEU A 287 31.23 14.53 -19.84
C LEU A 287 32.66 14.62 -19.26
N PRO A 288 32.94 14.35 -17.97
CA PRO A 288 34.29 14.48 -17.40
C PRO A 288 35.39 13.66 -18.12
N PRO A 289 35.19 12.37 -18.45
CA PRO A 289 36.13 11.59 -19.26
C PRO A 289 36.34 12.18 -20.66
N GLY A 290 35.26 12.64 -21.32
CA GLY A 290 35.35 13.29 -22.63
C GLY A 290 36.23 14.54 -22.60
N PHE A 291 36.05 15.39 -21.58
CA PHE A 291 36.91 16.57 -21.38
C PHE A 291 38.36 16.20 -21.07
N ARG A 292 38.60 15.13 -20.30
CA ARG A 292 39.96 14.63 -20.06
C ARG A 292 40.61 14.12 -21.35
N ALA A 293 39.92 13.30 -22.13
CA ALA A 293 40.41 12.80 -23.42
C ALA A 293 40.75 13.93 -24.40
N ALA A 294 39.90 14.96 -24.45
CA ALA A 294 40.11 16.16 -25.25
C ALA A 294 41.36 16.99 -24.87
N ARG A 295 41.84 16.85 -23.63
CA ARG A 295 43.05 17.54 -23.14
C ARG A 295 44.34 16.74 -23.32
N ILE A 296 44.28 15.48 -23.75
CA ILE A 296 45.48 14.64 -23.92
C ILE A 296 46.25 15.10 -25.16
N THR A 297 47.46 15.65 -24.97
CA THR A 297 48.34 16.04 -26.08
C THR A 297 48.90 14.81 -26.80
N PRO A 298 49.09 14.86 -28.13
CA PRO A 298 49.59 13.72 -28.91
C PRO A 298 50.90 13.15 -28.37
N LYS A 299 51.81 14.03 -27.92
CA LYS A 299 53.07 13.65 -27.27
C LYS A 299 52.85 12.81 -26.01
N ASN A 300 51.98 13.26 -25.10
CA ASN A 300 51.71 12.55 -23.85
C ASN A 300 50.93 11.23 -24.04
N ALA A 301 50.17 11.11 -25.15
CA ALA A 301 49.48 9.87 -25.48
C ALA A 301 50.45 8.77 -25.96
N MET A 302 51.52 9.15 -26.67
CA MET A 302 52.50 8.22 -27.23
C MET A 302 53.57 7.78 -26.21
N ASP A 303 53.88 8.60 -25.20
CA ASP A 303 54.86 8.29 -24.15
C ASP A 303 54.31 7.42 -23.00
N ARG A 304 52.99 7.20 -22.92
CA ARG A 304 52.38 6.32 -21.90
C ARG A 304 52.52 4.85 -22.34
N ASN A 305 53.45 4.13 -21.73
CA ASN A 305 53.51 2.66 -21.80
C ASN A 305 52.30 2.04 -21.12
#